data_AF-A0A934BBJ7-F1
#
_entry.id   AF-A0A934BBJ7-F1
#
_cell.length_a   1.000
_cell.length_b   1.000
_cell.length_c   1.000
_cell.angle_alpha   90.00
_cell.angle_beta   90.00
_cell.angle_gamma   90.00
#
_symmetry.space_group_name_H-M   'P 1'
#
loop_
_entity.id
_entity.type
_entity.pdbx_description
1 polymer ?
#
loop_
_entity_poly.entity_id
_entity_poly.type
_entity_poly.pdbx_seq_one_letter_code
_entity_poly.pdbx_strand_id
1 'polypeptide(L)' 'MTAGYFLKEFAGDTPWIHLDIAGTAWTDKDKPYIPKGATGIGVRLLLSFLRTV' A
#
# COMPACT_ATOMS: atom_id res chain seq x y z
N MET A 1 8.24 7.38 -10.51
CA MET A 1 9.26 6.48 -9.92
C MET A 1 10.24 7.20 -8.99
N THR A 2 10.54 8.49 -9.19
CA THR A 2 11.50 9.27 -8.37
C THR A 2 11.16 9.33 -6.88
N ALA A 3 9.89 9.48 -6.50
CA ALA A 3 9.48 9.61 -5.10
C ALA A 3 9.87 8.39 -4.23
N GLY A 4 9.67 7.17 -4.74
CA GLY A 4 10.07 5.95 -4.02
C GLY A 4 11.60 5.85 -3.84
N TYR A 5 12.38 6.25 -4.85
CA TYR A 5 13.84 6.30 -4.72
C TYR A 5 14.30 7.35 -3.72
N PHE A 6 13.65 8.52 -3.68
CA PHE A 6 13.94 9.54 -2.69
C PHE A 6 13.76 9.00 -1.26
N LEU A 7 12.68 8.26 -0.98
CA LEU A 7 12.46 7.66 0.33
C LEU A 7 13.49 6.57 0.68
N LYS A 8 13.98 5.84 -0.33
CA LYS A 8 14.99 4.79 -0.15
C LYS A 8 16.26 5.30 0.50
N GLU A 9 16.69 6.52 0.17
CA GLU A 9 17.91 7.13 0.72
C GLU A 9 17.88 7.25 2.25
N PHE A 10 16.70 7.19 2.87
CA PHE A 10 16.52 7.28 4.32
C PHE A 10 16.36 5.93 5.02
N ALA A 11 16.36 4.81 4.28
CA ALA A 11 16.14 3.48 4.85
C ALA A 11 17.42 2.81 5.41
N GLY A 12 18.60 3.32 5.06
CA GLY A 12 19.89 2.74 5.49
C GLY A 12 20.04 1.27 5.10
N ASP A 13 20.58 0.46 6.01
CA ASP A 13 20.77 -0.99 5.81
C ASP A 13 19.51 -1.83 6.06
N THR A 14 18.38 -1.20 6.40
CA THR A 14 17.14 -1.91 6.73
C THR A 14 16.52 -2.52 5.46
N PRO A 15 16.17 -3.82 5.43
CA PRO A 15 15.36 -4.38 4.36
C PRO A 15 14.04 -3.61 4.23
N TRP A 16 13.86 -2.94 3.10
CA TRP A 16 12.82 -1.90 2.96
C TRP A 16 12.03 -2.03 1.66
N ILE A 17 10.74 -1.72 1.75
CA ILE A 17 9.83 -1.63 0.62
C ILE A 17 8.91 -0.42 0.78
N HIS A 18 8.65 0.27 -0.33
CA HIS A 18 7.63 1.31 -0.41
C HIS A 18 6.48 0.84 -1.29
N LEU A 19 5.27 0.85 -0.74
CA LEU A 19 4.03 0.56 -1.46
C LEU A 19 3.24 1.86 -1.62
N ASP A 20 3.26 2.42 -2.82
CA ASP A 20 2.46 3.60 -3.16
C ASP A 20 1.00 3.17 -3.44
N ILE A 21 0.09 3.60 -2.57
CA ILE A 21 -1.35 3.30 -2.69
C ILE A 21 -2.17 4.49 -3.16
N ALA A 22 -1.57 5.64 -3.53
CA ALA A 22 -2.30 6.87 -3.80
C ALA A 22 -3.44 6.67 -4.82
N GLY A 23 -3.18 5.94 -5.91
CA GLY A 23 -4.18 5.66 -6.94
C GLY A 23 -5.28 4.66 -6.53
N THR A 24 -5.09 3.91 -5.44
CA THR A 24 -6.05 2.92 -4.96
C THR A 24 -6.68 3.27 -3.63
N ALA A 25 -6.21 4.32 -2.94
CA ALA A 25 -6.61 4.67 -1.59
C ALA A 25 -8.11 5.02 -1.48
N TRP A 26 -8.69 5.58 -2.54
CA TRP A 26 -10.09 6.01 -2.60
C TRP A 26 -10.79 5.48 -3.85
N THR A 27 -12.11 5.30 -3.75
CA THR A 27 -12.98 4.98 -4.88
C THR A 27 -14.24 5.83 -4.83
N ASP A 28 -14.60 6.45 -5.97
CA ASP A 28 -15.82 7.25 -6.07
C ASP A 28 -17.07 6.44 -6.40
N LYS A 29 -16.89 5.14 -6.65
CA LYS A 29 -17.94 4.18 -6.99
C LYS A 29 -17.90 2.99 -6.04
N ASP A 30 -19.06 2.42 -5.80
CA ASP A 30 -19.19 1.13 -5.16
C ASP A 30 -18.56 0.03 -6.04
N LYS A 31 -17.87 -0.89 -5.39
CA LYS A 31 -17.36 -2.15 -5.94
C LYS A 31 -17.96 -3.30 -5.11
N PRO A 32 -17.96 -4.56 -5.58
CA PRO A 32 -18.69 -5.65 -4.94
C PRO A 32 -18.49 -5.82 -3.42
N TYR A 33 -17.29 -5.54 -2.90
CA TYR A 33 -16.98 -5.61 -1.47
C TYR A 33 -16.32 -4.32 -0.93
N ILE A 34 -16.30 -3.25 -1.71
CA ILE A 34 -15.68 -1.97 -1.33
C ILE A 34 -16.71 -0.86 -1.61
N PRO A 35 -17.33 -0.26 -0.59
CA PRO A 35 -18.22 0.88 -0.80
C PRO A 35 -17.43 2.10 -1.29
N LYS A 36 -18.13 3.10 -1.83
CA LYS A 36 -17.57 4.43 -2.11
C LYS A 36 -16.86 4.98 -0.88
N GLY A 37 -15.65 5.54 -1.07
CA GLY A 37 -14.81 6.08 -0.02
C GLY A 37 -13.43 5.42 0.05
N ALA A 38 -12.88 5.32 1.25
CA ALA A 38 -11.57 4.72 1.49
C ALA A 38 -11.61 3.21 1.25
N THR A 39 -10.65 2.67 0.50
CA THR A 39 -10.73 1.30 -0.02
C THR A 39 -10.12 0.23 0.88
N GLY A 40 -9.21 0.61 1.79
CA GLY A 40 -8.45 -0.33 2.62
C GLY A 40 -7.50 -1.24 1.83
N ILE A 41 -7.19 -0.91 0.57
CA ILE A 41 -6.21 -1.66 -0.25
C ILE A 41 -4.86 -1.69 0.47
N GLY A 42 -4.24 -2.87 0.52
CA GLY A 42 -3.00 -3.13 1.25
C GLY A 42 -3.18 -3.85 2.59
N VAL A 43 -4.31 -3.67 3.29
CA VAL A 43 -4.51 -4.28 4.64
C VAL A 43 -4.48 -5.80 4.59
N ARG A 44 -5.27 -6.42 3.70
CA ARG A 44 -5.30 -7.89 3.56
C ARG A 44 -3.96 -8.45 3.06
N LEU A 45 -3.26 -7.72 2.21
CA LEU A 45 -1.94 -8.11 1.70
C LEU A 45 -0.94 -8.20 2.86
N LEU A 46 -0.83 -7.13 3.66
CA LEU A 46 0.08 -7.08 4.81
C LEU A 46 -0.29 -8.13 5.86
N LEU A 47 -1.59 -8.31 6.14
CA LEU A 47 -2.04 -9.33 7.07
C LEU A 47 -1.71 -10.75 6.57
N SER A 48 -1.85 -11.01 5.27
CA SER A 48 -1.47 -12.29 4.67
C SER A 48 0.04 -12.52 4.71
N PHE A 49 0.83 -11.49 4.41
CA PHE A 49 2.28 -11.54 4.50
C PHE A 49 2.73 -11.91 5.92
N LEU A 50 2.23 -11.19 6.93
CA LEU A 50 2.54 -11.45 8.34
C LEU A 50 2.12 -12.86 8.84
N ARG A 51 1.17 -13.51 8.17
CA ARG A 51 0.73 -14.89 8.51
C ARG A 51 1.56 -15.97 7.83
N THR A 52 2.28 -15.62 6.76
CA THR A 52 3.01 -16.57 5.90
C THR A 52 4.52 -16.50 6.13
N VAL A 53 5.00 -15.45 6.81
CA VAL A 53 6.37 -15.33 7.31
C VAL A 53 6.55 -16.03 8.64
#